data_AF-B4QSL1-F1
#
_entry.id   AF-B4QSL1-F1
#
_cell.length_a   1.000
_cell.length_b   1.000
_cell.length_c   1.000
_cell.angle_alpha   90.00
_cell.angle_beta   90.00
_cell.angle_gamma   90.00
#
_symmetry.space_group_name_H-M   'P 1'
#
loop_
_entity.id
_entity.type
_entity.pdbx_description
1 polymer ?
#
loop_
_entity_poly.entity_id
_entity_poly.type
_entity_poly.pdbx_seq_one_letter_code
_entity_poly.pdbx_strand_id
1 'polypeptide(L)'
;MTTIYIVIQTQQVSLYLSIPVTLFGRVTSWYREQLFLFTRYYYPTNFPMFCGKSLVNNFYKYKRKVWQNVIPIAQRCKGTYHPPKILFFGTDNFSLPSLQALHKNCGDRLGVVTSLNSPANCVKTYAEKEKLSLQKWRIDPSVCPQFDLGEVVSIGQLIPANIINGFPHGMINVHASLLPKRRGAAPIIYAIMKGDASTGVSIMKIEPHRFESILAQRVVDIKPDVFMPDLHASLATLGADLLVDTVNNLSLRLKEAKPQDSTRASYAPKITSKITEIIWSELSAFEIYTRHRALYGYKNLTTSFLGKQVQLLELRLPEKGVPVQEPGVISYLRKSRSLIIGCAQQSQLEVLQLRVEGRKPMSAQDFNNGFLKQARSLSFTENKLASI
;
A
#
# COMPACT_ATOMS: atom_id res chain seq x y z
N MET A 1 -39.87 -15.94 4.57
CA MET A 1 -39.86 -15.23 5.87
C MET A 1 -39.68 -13.75 5.58
N THR A 2 -40.66 -12.92 5.92
CA THR A 2 -40.65 -11.48 5.61
C THR A 2 -39.76 -10.76 6.62
N THR A 3 -38.84 -9.92 6.15
CA THR A 3 -37.90 -9.13 6.97
C THR A 3 -38.21 -7.65 6.79
N ILE A 4 -38.31 -6.90 7.89
CA ILE A 4 -38.53 -5.44 7.83
C ILE A 4 -37.17 -4.76 7.96
N TYR A 5 -36.90 -3.81 7.08
CA TYR A 5 -35.69 -2.99 7.09
C TYR A 5 -36.03 -1.64 7.72
N ILE A 6 -35.33 -1.28 8.79
CA ILE A 6 -35.43 0.05 9.40
C ILE A 6 -34.14 0.80 9.06
N VAL A 7 -34.31 1.95 8.40
CA VAL A 7 -33.21 2.85 8.04
C VAL A 7 -33.20 3.99 9.06
N ILE A 8 -32.09 4.14 9.78
CA ILE A 8 -31.86 5.30 10.65
C ILE A 8 -30.77 6.15 10.00
N GLN A 9 -31.17 7.30 9.48
CA GLN A 9 -30.26 8.28 8.88
C GLN A 9 -29.78 9.28 9.93
N THR A 10 -28.47 9.49 9.95
CA THR A 10 -27.85 10.67 10.56
C THR A 10 -26.91 11.31 9.54
N GLN A 11 -26.52 12.58 9.72
CA GLN A 11 -25.76 13.33 8.72
C GLN A 11 -24.38 12.75 8.34
N GLN A 12 -23.87 11.73 9.04
CA GLN A 12 -22.55 11.14 8.75
C GLN A 12 -22.56 9.62 8.52
N VAL A 13 -23.60 8.87 8.91
CA VAL A 13 -23.64 7.41 8.71
C VAL A 13 -25.09 6.92 8.56
N SER A 14 -25.31 5.97 7.64
CA SER A 14 -26.54 5.16 7.55
C SER A 14 -26.32 3.80 8.20
N LEU A 15 -27.15 3.46 9.18
CA LEU A 15 -27.15 2.14 9.83
C LEU A 15 -28.36 1.33 9.37
N TYR A 16 -28.12 0.10 8.92
CA TYR A 16 -29.17 -0.83 8.47
C TYR A 16 -29.30 -1.96 9.48
N LEU A 17 -30.50 -2.11 10.05
CA LEU A 17 -30.86 -3.25 10.89
C LEU A 17 -31.91 -4.12 10.21
N SER A 18 -31.64 -5.42 10.12
CA SER A 18 -32.59 -6.44 9.70
C SER A 18 -33.22 -7.10 10.93
N ILE A 19 -34.54 -7.02 11.06
CA ILE A 19 -35.27 -7.60 12.19
C ILE A 19 -36.32 -8.58 11.67
N PRO A 20 -36.36 -9.84 12.16
CA PRO A 20 -37.42 -10.79 11.85
C PRO A 20 -38.78 -10.32 12.40
N VAL A 21 -39.86 -10.49 11.64
CA VAL A 21 -41.23 -10.00 11.99
C VAL A 21 -41.73 -10.51 13.34
N THR A 22 -41.25 -11.67 13.81
CA THR A 22 -41.62 -12.23 15.12
C THR A 22 -41.17 -11.40 16.32
N LEU A 23 -40.23 -10.46 16.15
CA LEU A 23 -39.73 -9.55 17.18
C LEU A 23 -40.36 -8.15 17.13
N PHE A 24 -41.15 -7.83 16.09
CA PHE A 24 -41.62 -6.47 15.82
C PHE A 24 -42.56 -5.93 16.93
N GLY A 25 -43.41 -6.77 17.50
CA GLY A 25 -44.38 -6.38 18.54
C GLY A 25 -43.76 -5.95 19.89
N ARG A 26 -42.52 -6.37 20.20
CA ARG A 26 -41.84 -5.98 21.45
C ARG A 26 -40.92 -4.76 21.29
N VAL A 27 -40.53 -4.42 20.06
CA VAL A 27 -39.59 -3.33 19.76
C VAL A 27 -40.30 -1.97 19.66
N THR A 28 -41.57 -1.95 19.25
CA THR A 28 -42.34 -0.70 19.03
C THR A 28 -42.69 0.04 20.32
N SER A 29 -42.90 -0.66 21.44
CA SER A 29 -43.16 -0.03 22.74
C SER A 29 -41.91 0.63 23.33
N TRP A 30 -40.72 0.05 23.11
CA TRP A 30 -39.46 0.55 23.68
C TRP A 30 -38.91 1.75 22.90
N TYR A 31 -39.13 1.80 21.58
CA TYR A 31 -38.66 2.91 20.73
C TYR A 31 -39.52 4.18 20.85
N ARG A 32 -40.82 4.06 21.16
CA ARG A 32 -41.71 5.24 21.31
C ARG A 32 -41.30 6.18 22.45
N GLU A 33 -40.77 5.65 23.55
CA GLU A 33 -40.29 6.47 24.68
C GLU A 33 -38.91 7.10 24.40
N GLN A 34 -38.05 6.44 23.62
CA GLN A 34 -36.68 6.92 23.37
C GLN A 34 -36.61 7.97 22.25
N LEU A 35 -37.47 7.90 21.22
CA LEU A 35 -37.56 8.97 20.22
C LEU A 35 -38.12 10.28 20.79
N PHE A 36 -39.00 10.21 21.80
CA PHE A 36 -39.59 11.39 22.45
C PHE A 36 -38.57 12.16 23.31
N LEU A 37 -37.53 11.48 23.82
CA LEU A 37 -36.45 12.10 24.58
C LEU A 37 -35.36 12.71 23.68
N PHE A 38 -35.16 12.17 22.48
CA PHE A 38 -34.14 12.65 21.54
C PHE A 38 -34.55 13.93 20.79
N THR A 39 -35.84 14.14 20.53
CA THR A 39 -36.35 15.31 19.80
C THR A 39 -36.41 16.60 20.62
N ARG A 40 -36.24 16.56 21.95
CA ARG A 40 -36.30 17.76 22.79
C ARG A 40 -34.95 18.46 23.04
N TYR A 41 -33.83 17.87 22.59
CA TYR A 41 -32.48 18.33 22.97
C TYR A 41 -31.60 18.88 21.83
N TYR A 42 -32.14 19.05 20.62
CA TYR A 42 -31.39 19.56 19.46
C TYR A 42 -32.12 20.67 18.70
N TYR A 43 -32.66 21.66 19.42
CA TYR A 43 -32.90 23.00 18.88
C TYR A 43 -32.20 24.02 19.77
N PRO A 44 -31.36 24.92 19.23
CA PRO A 44 -30.57 25.82 20.04
C PRO A 44 -31.39 27.06 20.38
N THR A 45 -31.72 27.28 21.66
CA THR A 45 -31.86 28.63 22.20
C THR A 45 -31.23 28.68 23.58
N ASN A 46 -30.41 29.72 23.78
CA ASN A 46 -29.61 30.11 24.94
C ASN A 46 -30.10 29.60 26.32
N PHE A 47 -29.20 29.01 27.12
CA PHE A 47 -28.92 29.24 28.56
C PHE A 47 -27.93 28.16 29.07
N PRO A 48 -27.03 28.43 30.03
CA PRO A 48 -26.04 27.45 30.51
C PRO A 48 -26.62 26.59 31.65
N MET A 49 -26.24 25.31 31.77
CA MET A 49 -25.98 24.66 33.08
C MET A 49 -25.67 23.14 33.01
N PHE A 50 -24.67 22.79 33.84
CA PHE A 50 -24.41 21.53 34.58
C PHE A 50 -24.56 20.16 33.90
N CYS A 51 -23.41 19.53 33.65
CA CYS A 51 -23.29 18.10 33.35
C CYS A 51 -23.22 17.28 34.66
N GLY A 52 -24.27 16.50 34.93
CA GLY A 52 -24.34 15.59 36.09
C GLY A 52 -23.79 14.19 35.78
N LYS A 53 -22.94 13.66 36.67
CA LYS A 53 -22.24 12.35 36.63
C LYS A 53 -23.13 11.10 36.44
N SER A 54 -24.46 11.23 36.38
CA SER A 54 -25.41 10.11 36.20
C SER A 54 -25.48 9.58 34.75
N LEU A 55 -25.27 10.45 33.75
CA LEU A 55 -25.39 10.08 32.33
C LEU A 55 -24.28 9.13 31.84
N VAL A 56 -23.07 9.26 32.37
CA VAL A 56 -21.91 8.46 31.95
C VAL A 56 -22.07 6.98 32.38
N ASN A 57 -22.67 6.73 33.55
CA ASN A 57 -22.84 5.36 34.07
C ASN A 57 -23.88 4.55 33.29
N ASN A 58 -24.93 5.19 32.77
CA ASN A 58 -25.92 4.50 31.94
C ASN A 58 -25.33 4.09 30.59
N PHE A 59 -24.49 4.92 29.97
CA PHE A 59 -23.87 4.58 28.68
C PHE A 59 -23.00 3.31 28.74
N TYR A 60 -22.21 3.15 29.82
CA TYR A 60 -21.40 1.94 30.03
C TYR A 60 -22.23 0.69 30.36
N LYS A 61 -23.34 0.84 31.08
CA LYS A 61 -24.25 -0.27 31.43
C LYS A 61 -24.97 -0.82 30.19
N TYR A 62 -25.35 0.04 29.25
CA TYR A 62 -26.03 -0.35 28.01
C TYR A 62 -25.06 -0.89 26.94
N LYS A 63 -23.81 -0.38 26.87
CA LYS A 63 -22.76 -0.96 26.02
C LYS A 63 -22.51 -2.43 26.37
N ARG A 64 -22.49 -2.78 27.66
CA ARG A 64 -22.33 -4.18 28.12
C ARG A 64 -23.48 -5.11 27.68
N LYS A 65 -24.72 -4.65 27.74
CA LYS A 65 -25.91 -5.43 27.34
C LYS A 65 -26.03 -5.63 25.83
N VAL A 66 -25.63 -4.64 25.03
CA VAL A 66 -25.56 -4.76 23.56
C VAL A 66 -24.46 -5.77 23.19
N TRP A 67 -23.29 -5.69 23.80
CA TRP A 67 -22.20 -6.65 23.57
C TRP A 67 -22.57 -8.08 24.01
N GLN A 68 -23.29 -8.25 25.13
CA GLN A 68 -23.75 -9.56 25.60
C GLN A 68 -24.81 -10.21 24.70
N ASN A 69 -25.54 -9.45 23.87
CA ASN A 69 -26.57 -9.97 22.96
C ASN A 69 -26.14 -10.03 21.48
N VAL A 70 -25.05 -9.35 21.09
CA VAL A 70 -24.46 -9.47 19.75
C VAL A 70 -23.56 -10.71 19.63
N ILE A 71 -22.87 -11.09 20.72
CA ILE A 71 -22.00 -12.29 20.77
C ILE A 71 -22.77 -13.61 20.55
N PRO A 72 -23.98 -13.83 21.10
CA PRO A 72 -24.73 -15.07 20.89
C PRO A 72 -25.34 -15.20 19.48
N ILE A 73 -25.59 -14.08 18.79
CA ILE A 73 -26.12 -14.08 17.41
C ILE A 73 -24.99 -14.40 16.42
N ALA A 74 -23.78 -13.90 16.67
CA ALA A 74 -22.59 -14.31 15.91
C ALA A 74 -22.24 -15.80 16.09
N GLN A 75 -22.61 -16.40 17.23
CA GLN A 75 -22.38 -17.82 17.52
C GLN A 75 -23.44 -18.78 16.93
N ARG A 76 -24.49 -18.28 16.28
CA ARG A 76 -25.59 -19.12 15.75
C ARG A 76 -25.59 -19.39 14.24
N CYS A 77 -24.55 -18.92 13.52
CA CYS A 77 -24.26 -19.35 12.15
C CYS A 77 -23.00 -20.23 12.11
N LYS A 78 -22.98 -21.32 12.89
CA LYS A 78 -22.03 -22.42 12.66
C LYS A 78 -22.53 -23.29 11.52
N GLY A 79 -22.59 -22.73 10.31
CA GLY A 79 -22.29 -23.54 9.14
C GLY A 79 -20.81 -23.87 9.20
N THR A 80 -20.42 -25.08 8.80
CA THR A 80 -19.01 -25.47 8.64
C THR A 80 -18.40 -24.70 7.47
N TYR A 81 -18.20 -23.39 7.64
CA TYR A 81 -17.48 -22.58 6.67
C TYR A 81 -16.01 -22.93 6.81
N HIS A 82 -15.54 -23.84 5.97
CA HIS A 82 -14.13 -24.08 5.85
C HIS A 82 -13.56 -23.06 4.85
N PRO A 83 -12.47 -22.34 5.20
CA PRO A 83 -11.84 -21.39 4.29
C PRO A 83 -11.45 -22.08 2.98
N PRO A 84 -11.54 -21.43 1.81
CA PRO A 84 -11.27 -22.08 0.52
C PRO A 84 -9.86 -22.68 0.46
N LYS A 85 -9.68 -23.71 -0.36
CA LYS A 85 -8.37 -24.27 -0.68
C LYS A 85 -7.69 -23.34 -1.67
N ILE A 86 -6.52 -22.81 -1.31
CA ILE A 86 -5.88 -21.70 -2.03
C ILE A 86 -4.57 -22.16 -2.65
N LEU A 87 -4.34 -21.78 -3.91
CA LEU A 87 -3.03 -21.82 -4.53
C LEU A 87 -2.45 -20.40 -4.56
N PHE A 88 -1.44 -20.16 -3.72
CA PHE A 88 -0.77 -18.87 -3.56
C PHE A 88 0.34 -18.69 -4.61
N PHE A 89 0.42 -17.52 -5.23
CA PHE A 89 1.41 -17.15 -6.23
C PHE A 89 2.19 -15.90 -5.76
N GLY A 90 3.41 -16.09 -5.26
CA GLY A 90 4.24 -14.98 -4.77
C GLY A 90 5.72 -15.32 -4.65
N THR A 91 6.58 -14.31 -4.52
CA THR A 91 8.05 -14.50 -4.58
C THR A 91 8.84 -13.63 -3.61
N ASP A 92 8.39 -12.40 -3.33
CA ASP A 92 9.19 -11.40 -2.63
C ASP A 92 8.70 -11.09 -1.22
N ASN A 93 9.39 -10.16 -0.55
CA ASN A 93 9.05 -9.71 0.80
C ASN A 93 7.68 -9.00 0.89
N PHE A 94 7.10 -8.55 -0.23
CA PHE A 94 5.73 -8.02 -0.24
C PHE A 94 4.71 -9.15 -0.07
N SER A 95 5.01 -10.29 -0.69
CA SER A 95 4.13 -11.46 -0.71
C SER A 95 4.22 -12.32 0.56
N LEU A 96 5.36 -12.30 1.27
CA LEU A 96 5.58 -13.14 2.44
C LEU A 96 4.53 -12.94 3.57
N PRO A 97 4.15 -11.70 3.97
CA PRO A 97 3.11 -11.52 4.99
C PRO A 97 1.76 -12.15 4.59
N SER A 98 1.40 -12.06 3.31
CA SER A 98 0.16 -12.66 2.79
C SER A 98 0.20 -14.18 2.86
N LEU A 99 1.32 -14.79 2.48
CA LEU A 99 1.55 -16.24 2.63
C LEU A 99 1.42 -16.70 4.08
N GLN A 100 2.07 -15.99 5.01
CA GLN A 100 2.03 -16.32 6.44
C GLN A 100 0.62 -16.20 7.02
N ALA A 101 -0.09 -15.13 6.67
CA ALA A 101 -1.45 -14.90 7.13
C ALA A 101 -2.43 -15.95 6.57
N LEU A 102 -2.31 -16.29 5.29
CA LEU A 102 -3.10 -17.36 4.67
C LEU A 102 -2.78 -18.74 5.23
N HIS A 103 -1.50 -19.04 5.50
CA HIS A 103 -1.10 -20.32 6.08
C HIS A 103 -1.75 -20.49 7.47
N LYS A 104 -1.69 -19.45 8.30
CA LYS A 104 -2.39 -19.45 9.60
C LYS A 104 -3.91 -19.62 9.45
N ASN A 105 -4.51 -19.07 8.39
CA ASN A 105 -5.95 -19.12 8.17
C ASN A 105 -6.44 -20.45 7.57
N CYS A 106 -5.68 -21.05 6.65
CA CYS A 106 -6.11 -22.18 5.82
C CYS A 106 -5.45 -23.51 6.19
N GLY A 107 -4.35 -23.49 6.97
CA GLY A 107 -3.57 -24.68 7.30
C GLY A 107 -3.12 -25.44 6.05
N ASP A 108 -3.31 -26.76 6.06
CA ASP A 108 -2.90 -27.68 4.98
C ASP A 108 -3.65 -27.48 3.66
N ARG A 109 -4.63 -26.59 3.62
CA ARG A 109 -5.38 -26.23 2.40
C ARG A 109 -4.67 -25.18 1.54
N LEU A 110 -3.40 -24.89 1.82
CA LEU A 110 -2.60 -23.90 1.11
C LEU A 110 -1.50 -24.57 0.28
N GLY A 111 -1.54 -24.34 -1.03
CA GLY A 111 -0.42 -24.60 -1.95
C GLY A 111 0.33 -23.32 -2.26
N VAL A 112 1.61 -23.43 -2.61
CA VAL A 112 2.50 -22.31 -2.89
C VAL A 112 3.16 -22.48 -4.25
N VAL A 113 3.13 -21.42 -5.05
CA VAL A 113 3.82 -21.28 -6.33
C VAL A 113 4.74 -20.07 -6.25
N THR A 114 6.01 -20.29 -6.58
CA THR A 114 7.01 -19.21 -6.50
C THR A 114 8.00 -19.25 -7.66
N SER A 115 8.54 -18.08 -8.02
CA SER A 115 9.59 -17.96 -9.04
C SER A 115 10.95 -18.28 -8.42
N LEU A 116 11.67 -19.24 -9.01
CA LEU A 116 13.01 -19.62 -8.55
C LEU A 116 14.14 -18.83 -9.22
N ASN A 117 13.82 -17.68 -9.82
CA ASN A 117 14.79 -16.85 -10.53
C ASN A 117 15.69 -16.03 -9.58
N SER A 118 15.31 -15.89 -8.30
CA SER A 118 16.10 -15.17 -7.29
C SER A 118 16.61 -16.13 -6.21
N PRO A 119 17.91 -16.08 -5.85
CA PRO A 119 18.46 -16.89 -4.78
C PRO A 119 17.92 -16.50 -3.40
N ALA A 120 17.56 -15.22 -3.19
CA ALA A 120 16.98 -14.72 -1.94
C ALA A 120 15.44 -14.72 -1.99
N ASN A 121 14.84 -15.90 -2.18
CA ASN A 121 13.39 -16.06 -2.26
C ASN A 121 12.80 -16.43 -0.89
N CYS A 122 12.30 -15.42 -0.18
CA CYS A 122 11.72 -15.58 1.15
C CYS A 122 10.46 -16.46 1.19
N VAL A 123 9.68 -16.51 0.11
CA VAL A 123 8.50 -17.38 -0.02
C VAL A 123 8.91 -18.84 -0.07
N LYS A 124 9.92 -19.17 -0.88
CA LYS A 124 10.50 -20.51 -0.94
C LYS A 124 11.00 -20.94 0.44
N THR A 125 11.82 -20.12 1.08
CA THR A 125 12.39 -20.41 2.40
C THR A 125 11.31 -20.67 3.44
N TYR A 126 10.25 -19.87 3.45
CA TYR A 126 9.12 -20.07 4.35
C TYR A 126 8.36 -21.37 4.05
N ALA A 127 8.04 -21.63 2.78
CA ALA A 127 7.29 -22.83 2.38
C ALA A 127 8.05 -24.13 2.71
N GLU A 128 9.36 -24.18 2.48
CA GLU A 128 10.19 -25.34 2.82
C GLU A 128 10.27 -25.57 4.34
N LYS A 129 10.46 -24.49 5.11
CA LYS A 129 10.52 -24.55 6.59
C LYS A 129 9.22 -25.09 7.18
N GLU A 130 8.09 -24.58 6.70
CA GLU A 130 6.76 -24.96 7.19
C GLU A 130 6.18 -26.20 6.47
N LYS A 131 6.95 -26.83 5.58
CA LYS A 131 6.59 -28.03 4.82
C LYS A 131 5.29 -27.89 4.00
N LEU A 132 5.06 -26.71 3.44
CA LEU A 132 3.94 -26.43 2.54
C LEU A 132 4.15 -27.10 1.17
N SER A 133 3.04 -27.41 0.48
CA SER A 133 3.08 -27.90 -0.90
C SER A 133 3.64 -26.81 -1.83
N LEU A 134 4.90 -26.95 -2.22
CA LEU A 134 5.64 -25.95 -2.99
C LEU A 134 5.83 -26.40 -4.45
N GLN A 135 5.49 -25.52 -5.38
CA GLN A 135 5.66 -25.70 -6.81
C GLN A 135 6.46 -24.55 -7.42
N LYS A 136 7.29 -24.88 -8.40
CA LYS A 136 8.05 -23.90 -9.18
C LYS A 136 7.16 -23.29 -10.26
N TRP A 137 7.21 -21.97 -10.42
CA TRP A 137 6.69 -21.31 -11.63
C TRP A 137 7.47 -21.76 -12.88
N ARG A 138 6.87 -22.28 -13.96
CA ARG A 138 5.46 -22.37 -14.40
C ARG A 138 4.83 -23.73 -14.05
N ILE A 139 3.64 -23.72 -13.47
CA ILE A 139 2.89 -24.94 -13.10
C ILE A 139 2.09 -25.50 -14.28
N ASP A 140 1.73 -26.78 -14.20
CA ASP A 140 0.76 -27.40 -15.09
C ASP A 140 -0.66 -26.89 -14.75
N PRO A 141 -1.46 -26.40 -15.72
CA PRO A 141 -2.83 -25.95 -15.48
C PRO A 141 -3.76 -26.99 -14.84
N SER A 142 -3.50 -28.29 -15.02
CA SER A 142 -4.27 -29.39 -14.39
C SER A 142 -4.22 -29.38 -12.86
N VAL A 143 -3.27 -28.65 -12.27
CA VAL A 143 -3.22 -28.41 -10.82
C VAL A 143 -4.32 -27.46 -10.35
N CYS A 144 -4.73 -26.50 -11.18
CA CYS A 144 -5.62 -25.40 -10.77
C CYS A 144 -7.00 -25.88 -10.26
N PRO A 145 -7.68 -26.85 -10.91
CA PRO A 145 -8.98 -27.35 -10.44
C PRO A 145 -8.93 -28.07 -9.08
N GLN A 146 -7.75 -28.41 -8.56
CA GLN A 146 -7.58 -29.02 -7.24
C GLN A 146 -7.67 -28.02 -6.09
N PHE A 147 -7.76 -26.73 -6.42
CA PHE A 147 -7.86 -25.60 -5.50
C PHE A 147 -9.12 -24.80 -5.83
N ASP A 148 -9.74 -24.20 -4.81
CA ASP A 148 -10.97 -23.41 -4.98
C ASP A 148 -10.66 -22.01 -5.54
N LEU A 149 -9.50 -21.44 -5.17
CA LEU A 149 -9.10 -20.06 -5.47
C LEU A 149 -7.60 -19.95 -5.78
N GLY A 150 -7.25 -19.20 -6.82
CA GLY A 150 -5.89 -18.74 -7.05
C GLY A 150 -5.65 -17.36 -6.44
N GLU A 151 -4.59 -17.18 -5.68
CA GLU A 151 -4.28 -15.93 -5.00
C GLU A 151 -2.91 -15.42 -5.44
N VAL A 152 -2.83 -14.19 -5.93
CA VAL A 152 -1.61 -13.62 -6.51
C VAL A 152 -1.12 -12.44 -5.67
N VAL A 153 0.11 -12.52 -5.18
CA VAL A 153 0.83 -11.41 -4.55
C VAL A 153 2.25 -11.34 -5.08
N SER A 154 2.54 -10.32 -5.88
CA SER A 154 3.91 -10.00 -6.33
C SER A 154 4.75 -11.21 -6.81
N ILE A 155 4.23 -11.99 -7.78
CA ILE A 155 4.99 -13.07 -8.42
C ILE A 155 5.94 -12.56 -9.51
N GLY A 156 5.73 -11.33 -10.00
CA GLY A 156 6.59 -10.68 -11.00
C GLY A 156 6.55 -11.34 -12.40
N GLN A 157 5.58 -12.22 -12.64
CA GLN A 157 5.41 -12.98 -13.88
C GLN A 157 4.01 -12.74 -14.46
N LEU A 158 3.91 -12.75 -15.79
CA LEU A 158 2.62 -12.73 -16.46
C LEU A 158 1.95 -14.10 -16.31
N ILE A 159 0.72 -14.12 -15.77
CA ILE A 159 -0.05 -15.35 -15.59
C ILE A 159 -0.86 -15.60 -16.87
N PRO A 160 -0.70 -16.77 -17.52
CA PRO A 160 -1.41 -17.08 -18.75
C PRO A 160 -2.91 -17.36 -18.49
N ALA A 161 -3.73 -17.13 -19.51
CA ALA A 161 -5.19 -17.21 -19.39
C ALA A 161 -5.72 -18.59 -18.95
N ASN A 162 -5.05 -19.67 -19.35
CA ASN A 162 -5.41 -21.03 -18.92
C ASN A 162 -5.23 -21.27 -17.41
N ILE A 163 -4.27 -20.58 -16.77
CA ILE A 163 -4.12 -20.60 -15.31
C ILE A 163 -5.17 -19.69 -14.66
N ILE A 164 -5.39 -18.49 -15.20
CA ILE A 164 -6.40 -17.54 -14.68
C ILE A 164 -7.79 -18.18 -14.63
N ASN A 165 -8.16 -18.91 -15.68
CA ASN A 165 -9.47 -19.56 -15.80
C ASN A 165 -9.52 -20.95 -15.15
N GLY A 166 -8.43 -21.43 -14.56
CA GLY A 166 -8.32 -22.81 -14.06
C GLY A 166 -8.94 -23.06 -12.68
N PHE A 167 -9.38 -22.01 -11.98
CA PHE A 167 -9.88 -22.09 -10.60
C PHE A 167 -11.41 -21.91 -10.53
N PRO A 168 -12.14 -22.70 -9.72
CA PRO A 168 -13.60 -22.61 -9.58
C PRO A 168 -14.11 -21.22 -9.16
N HIS A 169 -13.39 -20.53 -8.28
CA HIS A 169 -13.72 -19.16 -7.88
C HIS A 169 -12.87 -18.09 -8.60
N GLY A 170 -12.10 -18.51 -9.60
CA GLY A 170 -11.16 -17.66 -10.34
C GLY A 170 -9.91 -17.31 -9.55
N MET A 171 -9.25 -16.23 -9.97
CA MET A 171 -8.08 -15.70 -9.28
C MET A 171 -8.32 -14.31 -8.71
N ILE A 172 -7.70 -14.02 -7.59
CA ILE A 172 -7.64 -12.67 -6.99
C ILE A 172 -6.20 -12.21 -6.83
N ASN A 173 -5.99 -10.89 -6.77
CA ASN A 173 -4.69 -10.27 -6.59
C ASN A 173 -4.71 -9.21 -5.50
N VAL A 174 -3.68 -9.20 -4.66
CA VAL A 174 -3.33 -8.08 -3.79
C VAL A 174 -2.53 -7.06 -4.61
N HIS A 175 -3.13 -5.89 -4.83
CA HIS A 175 -2.51 -4.76 -5.55
C HIS A 175 -2.23 -3.61 -4.57
N ALA A 176 -0.98 -3.15 -4.49
CA ALA A 176 -0.52 -2.14 -3.53
C ALA A 176 -0.88 -0.69 -3.93
N SER A 177 -2.12 -0.46 -4.35
CA SER A 177 -2.69 0.87 -4.56
C SER A 177 -4.19 0.88 -4.32
N LEU A 178 -4.78 2.08 -4.33
CA LEU A 178 -6.22 2.29 -4.44
C LEU A 178 -6.63 2.31 -5.91
N LEU A 179 -6.89 1.12 -6.47
CA LEU A 179 -7.42 0.99 -7.83
C LEU A 179 -8.69 1.84 -8.03
N PRO A 180 -8.87 2.47 -9.20
CA PRO A 180 -8.11 2.32 -10.44
C PRO A 180 -6.79 3.12 -10.52
N LYS A 181 -6.37 3.83 -9.47
CA LYS A 181 -5.10 4.56 -9.47
C LYS A 181 -3.90 3.61 -9.40
N ARG A 182 -2.80 4.02 -10.03
CA ARG A 182 -1.48 3.36 -10.02
C ARG A 182 -1.46 1.91 -10.50
N ARG A 183 -2.27 1.54 -11.49
CA ARG A 183 -2.23 0.22 -12.14
C ARG A 183 -0.82 -0.09 -12.66
N GLY A 184 -0.27 -1.26 -12.34
CA GLY A 184 0.96 -1.73 -12.96
C GLY A 184 1.97 -2.31 -11.97
N ALA A 185 3.23 -2.31 -12.37
CA ALA A 185 4.29 -3.06 -11.71
C ALA A 185 4.92 -2.36 -10.50
N ALA A 186 4.79 -1.03 -10.37
CA ALA A 186 5.50 -0.28 -9.31
C ALA A 186 4.62 0.75 -8.54
N PRO A 187 3.40 0.39 -8.11
CA PRO A 187 2.46 1.35 -7.53
C PRO A 187 3.01 2.14 -6.33
N ILE A 188 3.74 1.48 -5.42
CA ILE A 188 4.30 2.08 -4.20
C ILE A 188 5.31 3.18 -4.53
N ILE A 189 6.26 2.89 -5.42
CA ILE A 189 7.30 3.83 -5.86
C ILE A 189 6.65 5.05 -6.48
N TYR A 190 5.70 4.83 -7.39
CA TYR A 190 5.01 5.94 -8.04
C TYR A 190 4.21 6.76 -7.04
N ALA A 191 3.50 6.14 -6.08
CA ALA A 191 2.69 6.85 -5.09
C ALA A 191 3.54 7.87 -4.31
N ILE A 192 4.71 7.45 -3.82
CA ILE A 192 5.67 8.35 -3.17
C ILE A 192 6.18 9.39 -4.18
N MET A 193 6.67 8.96 -5.34
CA MET A 193 7.33 9.84 -6.33
C MET A 193 6.44 10.99 -6.81
N LYS A 194 5.13 10.77 -6.87
CA LYS A 194 4.13 11.75 -7.32
C LYS A 194 3.50 12.54 -6.17
N GLY A 195 3.94 12.30 -4.92
CA GLY A 195 3.46 13.03 -3.75
C GLY A 195 1.98 12.76 -3.44
N ASP A 196 1.49 11.53 -3.62
CA ASP A 196 0.13 11.19 -3.20
C ASP A 196 -0.01 11.42 -1.69
N ALA A 197 -1.12 12.03 -1.25
CA ALA A 197 -1.42 12.17 0.19
C ALA A 197 -1.83 10.84 0.83
N SER A 198 -2.40 9.92 0.03
CA SER A 198 -2.90 8.62 0.50
C SER A 198 -2.69 7.55 -0.57
N THR A 199 -2.46 6.32 -0.13
CA THR A 199 -2.48 5.11 -0.97
C THR A 199 -3.27 4.02 -0.25
N GLY A 200 -3.05 2.76 -0.57
CA GLY A 200 -3.74 1.65 0.06
C GLY A 200 -3.47 0.33 -0.63
N VAL A 201 -4.29 -0.65 -0.30
CA VAL A 201 -4.31 -1.95 -0.94
C VAL A 201 -5.69 -2.21 -1.51
N SER A 202 -5.74 -2.79 -2.70
CA SER A 202 -6.95 -3.32 -3.33
C SER A 202 -6.81 -4.82 -3.49
N ILE A 203 -7.83 -5.57 -3.10
CA ILE A 203 -8.01 -6.95 -3.54
C ILE A 203 -8.88 -6.90 -4.79
N MET A 204 -8.37 -7.36 -5.91
CA MET A 204 -9.07 -7.37 -7.19
C MET A 204 -9.25 -8.79 -7.72
N LYS A 205 -10.33 -9.04 -8.46
CA LYS A 205 -10.46 -10.23 -9.27
C LYS A 205 -9.62 -10.07 -10.54
N ILE A 206 -8.83 -11.09 -10.87
CA ILE A 206 -8.07 -11.14 -12.12
C ILE A 206 -8.94 -11.77 -13.19
N GLU A 207 -8.97 -11.16 -14.37
CA GLU A 207 -9.56 -11.74 -15.57
C GLU A 207 -8.53 -11.70 -16.71
N PRO A 208 -8.62 -12.60 -17.70
CA PRO A 208 -7.75 -12.53 -18.86
C PRO A 208 -7.87 -11.16 -19.51
N HIS A 209 -6.74 -10.48 -19.67
CA HIS A 209 -6.60 -9.26 -20.46
C HIS A 209 -7.36 -8.03 -19.90
N ARG A 210 -7.92 -8.08 -18.68
CA ARG A 210 -8.67 -6.96 -18.09
C ARG A 210 -8.51 -6.84 -16.56
N PHE A 211 -8.53 -5.59 -16.07
CA PHE A 211 -8.53 -5.26 -14.64
C PHE A 211 -9.95 -4.86 -14.22
N GLU A 212 -10.78 -5.85 -13.94
CA GLU A 212 -12.24 -5.65 -13.96
C GLU A 212 -12.77 -5.17 -12.61
N SER A 213 -12.67 -6.00 -11.57
CA SER A 213 -13.46 -5.75 -10.35
C SER A 213 -12.64 -5.70 -9.06
N ILE A 214 -12.92 -4.70 -8.25
CA ILE A 214 -12.41 -4.53 -6.90
C ILE A 214 -13.33 -5.27 -5.92
N LEU A 215 -12.76 -6.17 -5.13
CA LEU A 215 -13.46 -6.93 -4.08
C LEU A 215 -13.41 -6.21 -2.74
N ALA A 216 -12.26 -5.62 -2.41
CA ALA A 216 -12.07 -4.89 -1.15
C ALA A 216 -10.93 -3.88 -1.29
N GLN A 217 -10.98 -2.81 -0.49
CA GLN A 217 -9.93 -1.79 -0.41
C GLN A 217 -9.70 -1.34 1.03
N ARG A 218 -8.45 -1.01 1.35
CA ARG A 218 -8.11 -0.22 2.54
C ARG A 218 -7.18 0.91 2.19
N VAL A 219 -7.48 2.09 2.74
CA VAL A 219 -6.73 3.35 2.56
C VAL A 219 -5.71 3.50 3.68
N VAL A 220 -4.57 4.12 3.36
CA VAL A 220 -3.56 4.58 4.32
C VAL A 220 -2.99 5.92 3.88
N ASP A 221 -2.72 6.81 4.83
CA ASP A 221 -2.06 8.07 4.57
C ASP A 221 -0.57 7.86 4.29
N ILE A 222 -0.02 8.62 3.34
CA ILE A 222 1.42 8.63 3.06
C ILE A 222 2.04 9.75 3.88
N LYS A 223 2.92 9.40 4.82
CA LYS A 223 3.66 10.42 5.57
C LYS A 223 4.58 11.21 4.64
N PRO A 224 4.72 12.54 4.83
CA PRO A 224 5.53 13.39 3.95
C PRO A 224 6.99 12.96 3.82
N ASP A 225 7.53 12.29 4.83
CA ASP A 225 8.92 11.84 4.97
C ASP A 225 9.10 10.33 4.75
N VAL A 226 8.04 9.58 4.41
CA VAL A 226 8.14 8.12 4.28
C VAL A 226 9.09 7.72 3.15
N PHE A 227 9.87 6.66 3.41
CA PHE A 227 10.72 6.01 2.43
C PHE A 227 10.04 4.74 1.89
N MET A 228 10.42 4.35 0.68
CA MET A 228 9.81 3.21 -0.01
C MET A 228 9.79 1.91 0.83
N PRO A 229 10.89 1.49 1.50
CA PRO A 229 10.87 0.26 2.29
C PRO A 229 9.82 0.25 3.42
N ASP A 230 9.61 1.39 4.07
CA ASP A 230 8.66 1.51 5.18
C ASP A 230 7.22 1.42 4.68
N LEU A 231 6.89 2.17 3.61
CA LEU A 231 5.56 2.11 3.00
C LEU A 231 5.29 0.71 2.42
N HIS A 232 6.31 0.08 1.84
CA HIS A 232 6.24 -1.28 1.34
C HIS A 232 5.89 -2.29 2.44
N ALA A 233 6.62 -2.28 3.56
CA ALA A 233 6.35 -3.17 4.69
C ALA A 233 4.96 -2.94 5.29
N SER A 234 4.55 -1.68 5.43
CA SER A 234 3.21 -1.32 5.93
C SER A 234 2.10 -1.83 5.00
N LEU A 235 2.24 -1.66 3.69
CA LEU A 235 1.25 -2.10 2.71
C LEU A 235 1.21 -3.63 2.57
N ALA A 236 2.35 -4.31 2.69
CA ALA A 236 2.40 -5.77 2.67
C ALA A 236 1.59 -6.37 3.84
N THR A 237 1.75 -5.81 5.04
CA THR A 237 0.99 -6.22 6.24
C THR A 237 -0.50 -5.90 6.09
N LEU A 238 -0.83 -4.68 5.66
CA LEU A 238 -2.22 -4.27 5.43
C LEU A 238 -2.91 -5.15 4.38
N GLY A 239 -2.18 -5.52 3.33
CA GLY A 239 -2.68 -6.36 2.26
C GLY A 239 -2.92 -7.80 2.71
N ALA A 240 -2.03 -8.36 3.53
CA ALA A 240 -2.23 -9.68 4.13
C ALA A 240 -3.51 -9.73 4.98
N ASP A 241 -3.72 -8.74 5.83
CA ASP A 241 -4.93 -8.66 6.66
C ASP A 241 -6.20 -8.53 5.82
N LEU A 242 -6.17 -7.65 4.80
CA LEU A 242 -7.30 -7.45 3.89
C LEU A 242 -7.59 -8.70 3.04
N LEU A 243 -6.54 -9.43 2.65
CA LEU A 243 -6.67 -10.68 1.92
C LEU A 243 -7.36 -11.75 2.76
N VAL A 244 -6.95 -11.94 4.02
CA VAL A 244 -7.59 -12.90 4.92
C VAL A 244 -9.07 -12.56 5.13
N ASP A 245 -9.40 -11.29 5.38
CA ASP A 245 -10.81 -10.85 5.47
C ASP A 245 -11.59 -11.14 4.18
N THR A 246 -10.97 -10.90 3.02
CA THR A 246 -11.59 -11.15 1.71
C THR A 246 -11.84 -12.64 1.49
N VAL A 247 -10.87 -13.49 1.80
CA VAL A 247 -10.97 -14.95 1.68
C VAL A 247 -12.04 -15.51 2.61
N ASN A 248 -12.11 -15.03 3.85
CA ASN A 248 -13.11 -15.50 4.82
C ASN A 248 -14.54 -15.06 4.47
N ASN A 249 -14.69 -14.05 3.61
CA ASN A 249 -15.98 -13.53 3.14
C ASN A 249 -16.13 -13.66 1.62
N LEU A 250 -15.42 -14.61 0.98
CA LEU A 250 -15.21 -14.62 -0.48
C LEU A 250 -16.52 -14.57 -1.28
N SER A 251 -17.52 -15.39 -0.94
CA SER A 251 -18.79 -15.43 -1.67
C SER A 251 -19.53 -14.09 -1.66
N LEU A 252 -19.49 -13.38 -0.52
CA LEU A 252 -20.07 -12.04 -0.40
C LEU A 252 -19.25 -11.02 -1.21
N ARG A 253 -17.92 -11.05 -1.06
CA ARG A 253 -17.01 -10.13 -1.75
C ARG A 253 -17.09 -10.26 -3.27
N LEU A 254 -17.22 -11.48 -3.79
CA LEU A 254 -17.42 -11.74 -5.22
C LEU A 254 -18.76 -11.19 -5.72
N LYS A 255 -19.83 -11.31 -4.91
CA LYS A 255 -21.16 -10.77 -5.25
C LYS A 255 -21.17 -9.24 -5.25
N GLU A 256 -20.42 -8.61 -4.36
CA GLU A 256 -20.34 -7.15 -4.20
C GLU A 256 -19.21 -6.51 -5.01
N ALA A 257 -18.54 -7.29 -5.86
CA ALA A 257 -17.40 -6.84 -6.65
C ALA A 257 -17.77 -5.62 -7.51
N LYS A 258 -16.98 -4.55 -7.41
CA LYS A 258 -17.25 -3.28 -8.09
C LYS A 258 -16.37 -3.13 -9.33
N PRO A 259 -16.94 -2.83 -10.51
CA PRO A 259 -16.14 -2.56 -11.69
C PRO A 259 -15.27 -1.30 -11.47
N GLN A 260 -14.08 -1.31 -12.05
CA GLN A 260 -13.18 -0.17 -12.01
C GLN A 260 -13.59 0.90 -13.03
N ASP A 261 -13.62 2.16 -12.61
CA ASP A 261 -13.78 3.30 -13.51
C ASP A 261 -12.46 3.61 -14.24
N SER A 262 -12.39 3.22 -15.51
CA SER A 262 -11.19 3.42 -16.33
C SER A 262 -10.86 4.89 -16.59
N THR A 263 -11.81 5.82 -16.47
CA THR A 263 -11.54 7.27 -16.65
C THR A 263 -10.69 7.85 -15.52
N ARG A 264 -10.69 7.18 -14.36
CA ARG A 264 -9.91 7.56 -13.17
C ARG A 264 -8.60 6.77 -13.05
N ALA A 265 -8.27 5.95 -14.04
CA ALA A 265 -7.09 5.12 -14.03
C ALA A 265 -5.80 5.96 -14.16
N SER A 266 -4.80 5.59 -13.38
CA SER A 266 -3.43 6.06 -13.57
C SER A 266 -2.48 4.88 -13.52
N TYR A 267 -1.29 5.02 -14.09
CA TYR A 267 -0.38 3.90 -14.31
C TYR A 267 0.92 4.05 -13.51
N ALA A 268 1.46 2.91 -13.09
CA ALA A 268 2.73 2.76 -12.41
C ALA A 268 3.56 1.70 -13.16
N PRO A 269 4.17 2.07 -14.29
CA PRO A 269 4.91 1.13 -15.13
C PRO A 269 6.15 0.57 -14.41
N LYS A 270 6.78 -0.42 -15.02
CA LYS A 270 8.01 -1.02 -14.49
C LYS A 270 9.14 0.02 -14.43
N ILE A 271 9.88 0.02 -13.33
CA ILE A 271 11.01 0.92 -13.10
C ILE A 271 12.17 0.56 -14.03
N THR A 272 12.66 1.53 -14.80
CA THR A 272 13.84 1.42 -15.67
C THR A 272 14.99 2.27 -15.13
N SER A 273 16.21 2.14 -15.66
CA SER A 273 17.33 2.97 -15.20
C SER A 273 17.13 4.46 -15.51
N LYS A 274 16.34 4.83 -16.53
CA LYS A 274 16.06 6.23 -16.89
C LYS A 274 15.48 7.05 -15.74
N ILE A 275 14.68 6.43 -14.86
CA ILE A 275 14.09 7.13 -13.71
C ILE A 275 15.14 7.59 -12.70
N THR A 276 16.33 7.01 -12.68
CA THR A 276 17.37 7.41 -11.72
C THR A 276 18.08 8.69 -12.14
N GLU A 277 17.97 9.06 -13.42
CA GLU A 277 18.72 10.18 -13.99
C GLU A 277 18.16 11.51 -13.48
N ILE A 278 19.06 12.37 -13.02
CA ILE A 278 18.73 13.73 -12.61
C ILE A 278 19.01 14.68 -13.78
N ILE A 279 17.98 15.39 -14.19
CA ILE A 279 18.06 16.54 -15.10
C ILE A 279 17.89 17.77 -14.21
N TRP A 280 19.02 18.37 -13.80
CA TRP A 280 19.03 19.43 -12.78
C TRP A 280 18.23 20.67 -13.17
N SER A 281 18.22 21.00 -14.47
CA SER A 281 17.50 22.13 -15.06
C SER A 281 15.98 21.98 -15.03
N GLU A 282 15.47 20.73 -14.98
CA GLU A 282 14.03 20.44 -15.03
C GLU A 282 13.44 20.13 -13.65
N LEU A 283 14.25 19.59 -12.74
CA LEU A 283 13.76 19.04 -11.48
C LEU A 283 14.06 19.96 -10.30
N SER A 284 13.03 20.24 -9.51
CA SER A 284 13.19 20.91 -8.22
C SER A 284 13.83 19.96 -7.18
N ALA A 285 14.42 20.53 -6.13
CA ALA A 285 14.98 19.78 -5.02
C ALA A 285 13.93 18.88 -4.34
N PHE A 286 12.68 19.33 -4.24
CA PHE A 286 11.59 18.53 -3.69
C PHE A 286 11.27 17.31 -4.55
N GLU A 287 11.24 17.46 -5.88
CA GLU A 287 11.01 16.35 -6.81
C GLU A 287 12.16 15.35 -6.77
N ILE A 288 13.42 15.82 -6.74
CA ILE A 288 14.60 14.96 -6.62
C ILE A 288 14.57 14.21 -5.28
N TYR A 289 14.30 14.90 -4.17
CA TYR A 289 14.24 14.30 -2.84
C TYR A 289 13.10 13.27 -2.72
N THR A 290 11.93 13.58 -3.27
CA THR A 290 10.79 12.65 -3.28
C THR A 290 11.08 11.43 -4.14
N ARG A 291 11.79 11.59 -5.26
CA ARG A 291 12.28 10.48 -6.09
C ARG A 291 13.32 9.63 -5.37
N HIS A 292 14.22 10.25 -4.60
CA HIS A 292 15.18 9.53 -3.76
C HIS A 292 14.46 8.65 -2.73
N ARG A 293 13.50 9.20 -1.98
CA ARG A 293 12.68 8.43 -1.03
C ARG A 293 11.92 7.27 -1.69
N ALA A 294 11.39 7.51 -2.88
CA ALA A 294 10.66 6.52 -3.66
C ALA A 294 11.54 5.36 -4.18
N LEU A 295 12.83 5.61 -4.43
CA LEU A 295 13.76 4.61 -4.96
C LEU A 295 14.71 4.03 -3.89
N TYR A 296 14.61 4.49 -2.65
CA TYR A 296 15.51 4.12 -1.57
C TYR A 296 15.56 2.60 -1.34
N GLY A 297 16.78 2.05 -1.20
CA GLY A 297 17.01 0.61 -1.10
C GLY A 297 16.80 -0.18 -2.40
N TYR A 298 16.32 0.46 -3.48
CA TYR A 298 16.12 -0.17 -4.80
C TYR A 298 17.13 0.33 -5.85
N LYS A 299 17.20 1.64 -6.07
CA LYS A 299 18.12 2.29 -7.02
C LYS A 299 18.56 3.65 -6.49
N ASN A 300 19.81 4.03 -6.76
CA ASN A 300 20.32 5.36 -6.43
C ASN A 300 20.10 6.32 -7.60
N LEU A 301 19.86 7.60 -7.30
CA LEU A 301 19.81 8.63 -8.32
C LEU A 301 21.20 8.85 -8.93
N THR A 302 21.26 9.15 -10.22
CA THR A 302 22.48 9.25 -11.01
C THR A 302 22.62 10.61 -11.69
N THR A 303 23.86 11.11 -11.71
CA THR A 303 24.30 12.33 -12.40
C THR A 303 25.75 12.15 -12.85
N SER A 304 26.38 13.16 -13.45
CA SER A 304 27.77 13.10 -13.93
C SER A 304 28.61 14.24 -13.36
N PHE A 305 29.86 13.96 -13.03
CA PHE A 305 30.84 14.96 -12.62
C PHE A 305 32.17 14.74 -13.34
N LEU A 306 32.64 15.75 -14.07
CA LEU A 306 33.86 15.68 -14.90
C LEU A 306 33.89 14.43 -15.80
N GLY A 307 32.73 14.10 -16.39
CA GLY A 307 32.58 12.97 -17.30
C GLY A 307 32.51 11.58 -16.66
N LYS A 308 32.48 11.49 -15.32
CA LYS A 308 32.32 10.24 -14.56
C LYS A 308 30.92 10.14 -13.98
N GLN A 309 30.32 8.95 -13.97
CA GLN A 309 29.03 8.75 -13.33
C GLN A 309 29.14 8.94 -11.82
N VAL A 310 28.14 9.58 -11.24
CA VAL A 310 27.99 9.82 -9.81
C VAL A 310 26.62 9.33 -9.37
N GLN A 311 26.59 8.57 -8.28
CA GLN A 311 25.37 8.16 -7.61
C GLN A 311 25.20 8.96 -6.32
N LEU A 312 24.02 9.53 -6.11
CA LEU A 312 23.65 10.20 -4.88
C LEU A 312 23.04 9.19 -3.92
N LEU A 313 23.62 9.06 -2.72
CA LEU A 313 23.27 7.99 -1.78
C LEU A 313 22.43 8.50 -0.62
N GLU A 314 22.81 9.63 -0.03
CA GLU A 314 22.11 10.23 1.11
C GLU A 314 21.84 11.71 0.81
N LEU A 315 20.54 12.07 0.81
CA LEU A 315 20.04 13.38 0.41
C LEU A 315 19.09 13.94 1.44
N ARG A 316 19.00 15.27 1.52
CA ARG A 316 18.06 16.02 2.36
C ARG A 316 17.60 17.28 1.65
N LEU A 317 16.49 17.83 2.12
CA LEU A 317 16.15 19.23 1.84
C LEU A 317 16.91 20.11 2.83
N PRO A 318 17.60 21.16 2.36
CA PRO A 318 18.40 22.01 3.23
C PRO A 318 17.53 22.84 4.19
N GLU A 319 18.14 23.29 5.28
CA GLU A 319 17.55 24.32 6.15
C GLU A 319 17.32 25.64 5.39
N LYS A 320 16.44 26.50 5.92
CA LYS A 320 16.20 27.82 5.33
C LYS A 320 17.47 28.68 5.32
N GLY A 321 17.61 29.54 4.31
CA GLY A 321 18.69 30.52 4.21
C GLY A 321 19.95 30.03 3.49
N VAL A 322 19.91 28.87 2.86
CA VAL A 322 20.97 28.44 1.94
C VAL A 322 20.92 29.28 0.65
N PRO A 323 22.05 29.80 0.14
CA PRO A 323 22.09 30.59 -1.08
C PRO A 323 21.48 29.86 -2.27
N VAL A 324 20.71 30.59 -3.08
CA VAL A 324 20.19 30.06 -4.35
C VAL A 324 21.34 29.99 -5.35
N GLN A 325 21.54 28.81 -5.92
CA GLN A 325 22.51 28.53 -6.98
C GLN A 325 21.79 28.07 -8.24
N GLU A 326 22.44 28.27 -9.38
CA GLU A 326 21.97 27.77 -10.67
C GLU A 326 21.91 26.22 -10.71
N PRO A 327 20.98 25.63 -11.48
CA PRO A 327 20.86 24.20 -11.64
C PRO A 327 22.20 23.49 -11.90
N GLY A 328 22.48 22.44 -11.12
CA GLY A 328 23.69 21.63 -11.20
C GLY A 328 24.92 22.23 -10.53
N VAL A 329 24.93 23.53 -10.19
CA VAL A 329 26.07 24.15 -9.48
C VAL A 329 26.19 23.61 -8.07
N ILE A 330 27.42 23.27 -7.67
CA ILE A 330 27.77 22.62 -6.41
C ILE A 330 28.56 23.59 -5.53
N SER A 331 28.17 23.71 -4.27
CA SER A 331 29.01 24.30 -3.23
C SER A 331 29.13 23.39 -2.02
N TYR A 332 30.25 23.49 -1.31
CA TYR A 332 30.45 22.75 -0.06
C TYR A 332 30.11 23.64 1.14
N LEU A 333 29.12 23.20 1.93
CA LEU A 333 28.71 23.90 3.15
C LEU A 333 29.46 23.34 4.36
N ARG A 334 30.43 24.11 4.88
CA ARG A 334 31.26 23.69 6.01
C ARG A 334 30.48 23.39 7.29
N LYS A 335 29.39 24.14 7.55
CA LYS A 335 28.57 24.02 8.78
C LYS A 335 27.95 22.63 8.92
N SER A 336 27.36 22.12 7.83
CA SER A 336 26.69 20.83 7.75
C SER A 336 27.57 19.70 7.21
N ARG A 337 28.78 20.03 6.72
CA ARG A 337 29.70 19.10 6.04
C ARG A 337 29.04 18.39 4.85
N SER A 338 28.22 19.12 4.11
CA SER A 338 27.42 18.61 2.99
C SER A 338 27.67 19.39 1.70
N LEU A 339 27.21 18.85 0.58
CA LEU A 339 27.14 19.56 -0.70
C LEU A 339 25.75 20.18 -0.85
N ILE A 340 25.71 21.44 -1.28
CA ILE A 340 24.49 22.10 -1.73
C ILE A 340 24.53 22.18 -3.25
N ILE A 341 23.48 21.66 -3.89
CA ILE A 341 23.36 21.63 -5.34
C ILE A 341 22.14 22.45 -5.76
N GLY A 342 22.34 23.39 -6.68
CA GLY A 342 21.26 24.14 -7.30
C GLY A 342 20.37 23.23 -8.15
N CYS A 343 19.06 23.46 -8.07
CA CYS A 343 18.03 22.71 -8.79
C CYS A 343 17.09 23.69 -9.50
N ALA A 344 16.18 23.16 -10.33
CA ALA A 344 15.14 23.98 -10.95
C ALA A 344 14.27 24.70 -9.90
N GLN A 345 13.50 25.70 -10.36
CA GLN A 345 12.58 26.47 -9.51
C GLN A 345 13.27 27.15 -8.31
N GLN A 346 14.53 27.59 -8.49
CA GLN A 346 15.33 28.29 -7.47
C GLN A 346 15.45 27.49 -6.15
N SER A 347 15.40 26.17 -6.23
CA SER A 347 15.45 25.28 -5.06
C SER A 347 16.83 24.65 -4.90
N GLN A 348 17.18 24.25 -3.68
CA GLN A 348 18.50 23.71 -3.34
C GLN A 348 18.36 22.32 -2.73
N LEU A 349 19.26 21.41 -3.10
CA LEU A 349 19.31 20.04 -2.59
C LEU A 349 20.57 19.82 -1.78
N GLU A 350 20.45 19.17 -0.64
CA GLU A 350 21.58 18.82 0.22
C GLU A 350 21.98 17.36 -0.01
N VAL A 351 23.27 17.11 -0.26
CA VAL A 351 23.84 15.77 -0.44
C VAL A 351 24.90 15.52 0.61
N LEU A 352 24.76 14.41 1.34
CA LEU A 352 25.63 14.02 2.44
C LEU A 352 26.61 12.93 2.02
N GLN A 353 26.16 12.02 1.16
CA GLN A 353 26.95 10.90 0.69
C GLN A 353 26.70 10.63 -0.78
N LEU A 354 27.78 10.35 -1.51
CA LEU A 354 27.75 10.02 -2.93
C LEU A 354 28.79 8.94 -3.27
N ARG A 355 28.69 8.39 -4.47
CA ARG A 355 29.67 7.46 -5.04
C ARG A 355 30.02 7.90 -6.44
N VAL A 356 31.30 8.19 -6.67
CA VAL A 356 31.86 8.40 -8.01
C VAL A 356 32.23 7.05 -8.60
N GLU A 357 32.03 6.88 -9.90
CA GLU A 357 32.43 5.69 -10.66
C GLU A 357 33.88 5.27 -10.35
N GLY A 358 34.08 3.98 -10.10
CA GLY A 358 35.38 3.42 -9.72
C GLY A 358 35.83 3.71 -8.29
N ARG A 359 34.99 4.33 -7.45
CA ARG A 359 35.28 4.62 -6.04
C ARG A 359 34.27 3.97 -5.09
N LYS A 360 34.69 3.82 -3.83
CA LYS A 360 33.79 3.46 -2.73
C LYS A 360 32.83 4.65 -2.43
N PRO A 361 31.66 4.40 -1.83
CA PRO A 361 30.85 5.46 -1.22
C PRO A 361 31.69 6.39 -0.35
N MET A 362 31.47 7.70 -0.45
CA MET A 362 32.25 8.72 0.27
C MET A 362 31.35 9.84 0.78
N SER A 363 31.81 10.52 1.84
CA SER A 363 31.11 11.68 2.37
C SER A 363 31.24 12.88 1.43
N ALA A 364 30.32 13.84 1.56
CA ALA A 364 30.43 15.15 0.91
C ALA A 364 31.75 15.87 1.23
N GLN A 365 32.27 15.71 2.44
CA GLN A 365 33.56 16.27 2.85
C GLN A 365 34.73 15.63 2.09
N ASP A 366 34.74 14.32 1.96
CA ASP A 366 35.79 13.60 1.20
C ASP A 366 35.72 13.95 -0.28
N PHE A 367 34.51 14.04 -0.84
CA PHE A 367 34.32 14.49 -2.21
C PHE A 367 34.84 15.93 -2.41
N ASN A 368 34.55 16.84 -1.48
CA ASN A 368 35.06 18.20 -1.54
C ASN A 368 36.61 18.24 -1.54
N ASN A 369 37.25 17.45 -0.67
CA ASN A 369 38.71 17.41 -0.56
C ASN A 369 39.39 16.76 -1.77
N GLY A 370 38.81 15.68 -2.30
CA GLY A 370 39.40 14.89 -3.38
C GLY A 370 39.01 15.32 -4.79
N PHE A 371 37.89 16.01 -4.97
CA PHE A 371 37.34 16.35 -6.28
C PHE A 371 37.11 17.86 -6.45
N LEU A 372 36.30 18.50 -5.59
CA LEU A 372 35.90 19.91 -5.82
C LEU A 372 37.05 20.89 -5.75
N LYS A 373 37.93 20.80 -4.74
CA LYS A 373 39.08 21.73 -4.59
C LYS A 373 40.06 21.69 -5.76
N GLN A 374 40.02 20.62 -6.56
CA GLN A 374 40.93 20.39 -7.69
C GLN A 374 40.21 20.60 -9.04
N ALA A 375 38.91 20.88 -9.02
CA ALA A 375 38.10 20.92 -10.23
C ALA A 375 38.13 22.30 -10.90
N ARG A 376 38.15 22.29 -12.23
CA ARG A 376 37.99 23.50 -13.07
C ARG A 376 36.52 23.91 -13.25
N SER A 377 35.60 23.00 -12.95
CA SER A 377 34.15 23.21 -13.02
C SER A 377 33.51 22.64 -11.76
N LEU A 378 32.59 23.41 -11.16
CA LEU A 378 31.88 23.08 -9.93
C LEU A 378 30.40 22.79 -10.22
N SER A 379 30.14 22.01 -11.27
CA SER A 379 28.78 21.64 -11.64
C SER A 379 28.65 20.14 -11.92
N PHE A 380 27.58 19.54 -11.42
CA PHE A 380 27.08 18.29 -11.94
C PHE A 380 26.42 18.51 -13.29
N THR A 381 26.62 17.59 -14.21
CA THR A 381 25.95 17.56 -15.51
C THR A 381 25.02 16.36 -15.59
N GLU A 382 24.20 16.33 -16.62
CA GLU A 382 23.45 15.14 -16.98
C GLU A 382 24.39 13.96 -17.24
N ASN A 383 23.87 12.74 -17.07
CA ASN A 383 24.61 11.55 -17.48
C ASN A 383 24.93 11.66 -18.97
N LYS A 384 26.13 11.24 -19.37
CA LYS A 384 26.40 11.03 -20.79
C LYS A 384 25.38 10.01 -21.29
N LEU A 385 24.70 10.32 -22.40
CA LEU A 385 23.92 9.32 -23.13
C LEU A 385 24.85 8.12 -23.32
N ALA A 386 24.45 6.96 -22.79
CA ALA A 386 25.11 5.72 -23.18
C ALA A 386 25.01 5.66 -24.69
N SER A 387 26.15 5.66 -25.38
CA SER A 387 26.20 5.38 -26.82
C SER A 387 25.42 4.08 -27.02
N ILE A 388 24.28 4.19 -27.69
CA ILE A 388 23.34 3.07 -27.92
C ILE A 388 24.03 2.00 -28.77
#